data_AF-A0A6F8EKX7-F1
#
_entry.id   AF-A0A6F8EKX7-F1
#
_cell.length_a   1.000
_cell.length_b   1.000
_cell.length_c   1.000
_cell.angle_alpha   90.00
_cell.angle_beta   90.00
_cell.angle_gamma   90.00
#
_symmetry.space_group_name_H-M   'P 1'
#
loop_
_entity.id
_entity.type
_entity.pdbx_description
1 polymer ?
#
loop_
_entity_poly.entity_id
_entity_poly.type
_entity_poly.pdbx_seq_one_letter_code
_entity_poly.pdbx_strand_id
1 'polypeptide(L)'
;MSEYVRGIGQIFQYEYFFENHLSLKNYGFCQNFNSVLVFPESVLKNNDFNVGLFKYPKSKKILEINSHNLAVRHINDNELEKLRETKHRNFKVISPYYVRDIRFFEVYFLLQVLAIFKFKNKLVHRKNIEETILKKTNSLNNGNWRNAFITLSTLGFIDSQNYPTSTGLNFVNLSYSEFLVMVFESYIKPYYIEIFKLVENDTLNLKNNEIAERIRTNFNNHEVLFLTESNSRYISSWLNIAKDDFAFFDFTKRLAQRQLVFNPFTSNKENFIKHIEKHSLYNKYKERYREILNGI
;
A
#
# COMPACT_ATOMS: atom_id res chain seq x y z
N MET A 1 4.93 19.25 -14.66
CA MET A 1 3.49 19.45 -14.36
C MET A 1 2.64 19.49 -15.62
N SER A 2 3.08 20.17 -16.70
CA SER A 2 2.35 20.28 -17.97
C SER A 2 1.98 18.93 -18.63
N GLU A 3 2.86 17.92 -18.58
CA GLU A 3 2.63 16.62 -19.24
C GLU A 3 1.41 15.85 -18.71
N TYR A 4 1.15 15.86 -17.40
CA TYR A 4 -0.02 15.13 -16.85
C TYR A 4 -1.33 15.84 -17.21
N VAL A 5 -1.33 17.18 -17.18
CA VAL A 5 -2.48 17.97 -17.63
C VAL A 5 -2.73 17.77 -19.12
N ARG A 6 -1.67 17.68 -19.94
CA ARG A 6 -1.77 17.31 -21.37
C ARG A 6 -2.38 15.92 -21.55
N GLY A 7 -1.93 14.92 -20.79
CA GLY A 7 -2.50 13.57 -20.82
C GLY A 7 -3.98 13.53 -20.46
N ILE A 8 -4.41 14.34 -19.50
CA ILE A 8 -5.84 14.52 -19.17
C ILE A 8 -6.60 15.15 -20.35
N GLY A 9 -6.02 16.14 -21.03
CA GLY A 9 -6.61 16.69 -22.27
C GLY A 9 -6.75 15.65 -23.38
N GLN A 10 -5.75 14.78 -23.55
CA GLN A 10 -5.76 13.73 -24.58
C GLN A 10 -6.89 12.70 -24.36
N ILE A 11 -7.17 12.29 -23.13
CA ILE A 11 -8.27 11.35 -22.88
C ILE A 11 -9.64 11.98 -23.15
N PHE A 12 -9.83 13.30 -22.97
CA PHE A 12 -11.04 13.99 -23.44
C PHE A 12 -11.13 14.02 -24.96
N GLN A 13 -10.00 14.23 -25.65
CA GLN A 13 -9.96 14.20 -27.10
C GLN A 13 -10.33 12.81 -27.64
N TYR A 14 -9.87 11.74 -27.01
CA TYR A 14 -10.26 10.38 -27.39
C TYR A 14 -11.73 10.09 -27.12
N GLU A 15 -12.31 10.59 -26.02
CA GLU A 15 -13.76 10.52 -25.79
C GLU A 15 -14.53 11.24 -26.90
N TYR A 16 -14.10 12.44 -27.28
CA TYR A 16 -14.72 13.19 -28.38
C TYR A 16 -14.66 12.43 -29.71
N PHE A 17 -13.53 11.79 -30.02
CA PHE A 17 -13.43 10.94 -31.23
C PHE A 17 -14.38 9.75 -31.18
N PHE A 18 -14.54 9.12 -30.02
CA PHE A 18 -15.47 8.03 -29.82
C PHE A 18 -16.93 8.48 -30.02
N GLU A 19 -17.35 9.55 -29.35
CA GLU A 19 -18.71 10.09 -29.38
C GLU A 19 -19.13 10.55 -30.79
N ASN A 20 -18.19 11.03 -31.59
CA ASN A 20 -18.44 11.56 -32.94
C ASN A 20 -18.02 10.59 -34.07
N HIS A 21 -17.65 9.35 -33.73
CA HIS A 21 -17.20 8.34 -34.68
C HIS A 21 -16.05 8.80 -35.61
N LEU A 22 -15.15 9.63 -35.08
CA LEU A 22 -14.04 10.22 -35.84
C LEU A 22 -12.86 9.24 -35.87
N SER A 23 -12.70 8.52 -36.98
CA SER A 23 -11.62 7.55 -37.17
C SER A 23 -10.71 7.96 -38.33
N LEU A 24 -9.40 8.09 -38.06
CA LEU A 24 -8.40 8.39 -39.08
C LEU A 24 -8.10 7.20 -40.00
N LYS A 25 -8.42 5.97 -39.59
CA LYS A 25 -8.11 4.74 -40.35
C LYS A 25 -9.36 3.91 -40.68
N ASN A 26 -10.54 4.53 -40.72
CA ASN A 26 -11.82 3.90 -41.05
C ASN A 26 -12.21 2.66 -40.23
N TYR A 27 -11.59 2.41 -39.07
CA TYR A 27 -12.08 1.42 -38.12
C TYR A 27 -13.11 2.05 -37.18
N GLY A 28 -14.17 1.31 -36.86
CA GLY A 28 -15.11 1.68 -35.82
C GLY A 28 -14.49 1.53 -34.43
N PHE A 29 -14.88 2.40 -33.50
CA PHE A 29 -14.52 2.21 -32.10
C PHE A 29 -15.30 1.03 -31.49
N CYS A 30 -14.68 0.35 -30.52
CA CYS A 30 -15.33 -0.75 -29.80
C CYS A 30 -16.48 -0.21 -28.91
N GLN A 31 -17.56 -0.99 -28.77
CA GLN A 31 -18.69 -0.64 -27.89
C GLN A 31 -18.26 -0.45 -26.43
N ASN A 32 -17.23 -1.18 -25.98
CA ASN A 32 -16.66 -1.08 -24.63
C ASN A 32 -15.45 -0.12 -24.59
N PHE A 33 -15.59 1.06 -25.21
CA PHE A 33 -14.52 2.05 -25.28
C PHE A 33 -14.08 2.51 -23.89
N ASN A 34 -12.77 2.63 -23.71
CA ASN A 34 -12.17 3.21 -22.51
C ASN A 34 -11.01 4.13 -22.91
N SER A 35 -10.94 5.32 -22.32
CA SER A 35 -9.80 6.21 -22.42
C SER A 35 -8.88 6.00 -21.23
N VAL A 36 -7.63 5.61 -21.47
CA VAL A 36 -6.71 5.21 -20.39
C VAL A 36 -5.68 6.31 -20.14
N LEU A 37 -5.60 6.78 -18.89
CA LEU A 37 -4.53 7.63 -18.40
C LEU A 37 -3.60 6.79 -17.53
N VAL A 38 -2.31 6.78 -17.85
CA VAL A 38 -1.30 6.02 -17.12
C VAL A 38 -0.23 6.96 -16.59
N PHE A 39 0.15 6.82 -15.32
CA PHE A 39 1.23 7.59 -14.74
C PHE A 39 1.99 6.84 -13.63
N PRO A 40 3.24 7.21 -13.33
CA PRO A 40 3.97 6.64 -12.20
C PRO A 40 3.43 7.15 -10.86
N GLU A 41 3.63 6.39 -9.79
CA GLU A 41 3.15 6.72 -8.44
C GLU A 41 3.74 8.04 -7.89
N SER A 42 4.88 8.48 -8.42
CA SER A 42 5.51 9.76 -8.09
C SER A 42 4.61 10.97 -8.38
N VAL A 43 3.65 10.84 -9.30
CA VAL A 43 2.66 11.89 -9.57
C VAL A 43 1.77 12.13 -8.35
N LEU A 44 1.36 11.08 -7.65
CA LEU A 44 0.52 11.18 -6.46
C LEU A 44 1.29 11.73 -5.25
N LYS A 45 2.63 11.60 -5.26
CA LYS A 45 3.53 12.16 -4.23
C LYS A 45 3.80 13.66 -4.46
N ASN A 46 3.45 14.21 -5.62
CA ASN A 46 3.63 15.63 -5.91
C ASN A 46 2.56 16.45 -5.16
N ASN A 47 2.97 17.22 -4.16
CA ASN A 47 2.04 17.98 -3.32
C ASN A 47 1.49 19.28 -3.98
N ASP A 48 2.09 19.68 -5.10
CA ASP A 48 1.67 20.85 -5.89
C ASP A 48 0.66 20.46 -6.99
N PHE A 49 0.44 19.17 -7.20
CA PHE A 49 -0.47 18.62 -8.19
C PHE A 49 -1.41 17.59 -7.56
N ASN A 50 -2.71 17.66 -7.82
CA ASN A 50 -3.66 16.69 -7.28
C ASN A 50 -4.57 16.17 -8.39
N VAL A 51 -4.43 14.88 -8.71
CA VAL A 51 -5.22 14.21 -9.75
C VAL A 51 -6.72 14.25 -9.47
N GLY A 52 -7.13 14.24 -8.20
CA GLY A 52 -8.55 14.28 -7.81
C GLY A 52 -9.24 15.62 -8.09
N LEU A 53 -8.51 16.70 -8.36
CA LEU A 53 -9.09 18.01 -8.69
C LEU A 53 -9.52 18.13 -10.15
N PHE A 54 -9.07 17.22 -11.02
CA PHE A 54 -9.34 17.31 -12.45
C PHE A 54 -10.67 16.66 -12.81
N LYS A 55 -11.31 17.22 -13.84
CA LYS A 55 -12.42 16.54 -14.51
C LYS A 55 -11.85 15.46 -15.43
N TYR A 56 -12.61 14.39 -15.61
CA TYR A 56 -12.26 13.30 -16.50
C TYR A 56 -13.49 12.88 -17.36
N PRO A 57 -13.29 12.28 -18.55
CA PRO A 57 -14.37 11.71 -19.36
C PRO A 57 -15.04 10.51 -18.68
N LYS A 58 -16.22 10.11 -19.16
CA LYS A 58 -16.98 8.98 -18.57
C LYS A 58 -16.26 7.65 -18.81
N SER A 59 -15.64 7.48 -19.98
CA SER A 59 -14.89 6.28 -20.35
C SER A 59 -13.52 6.12 -19.66
N LYS A 60 -13.18 6.99 -18.71
CA LYS A 60 -11.84 7.04 -18.11
C LYS A 60 -11.47 5.70 -17.45
N LYS A 61 -10.20 5.34 -17.58
CA LYS A 61 -9.49 4.40 -16.70
C LYS A 61 -8.19 5.06 -16.27
N ILE A 62 -8.02 5.24 -14.97
CA ILE A 62 -6.82 5.87 -14.42
C ILE A 62 -5.95 4.79 -13.80
N LEU A 63 -4.78 4.58 -14.36
CA LEU A 63 -3.84 3.56 -13.93
C LEU A 63 -2.58 4.21 -13.34
N GLU A 64 -2.26 3.82 -12.12
CA GLU A 64 -0.98 4.13 -11.49
C GLU A 64 -0.03 2.94 -11.65
N ILE A 65 1.23 3.23 -11.96
CA ILE A 65 2.32 2.25 -11.99
C ILE A 65 3.30 2.54 -10.87
N ASN A 66 3.59 1.55 -10.03
CA ASN A 66 4.70 1.64 -9.08
C ASN A 66 6.04 1.54 -9.84
N SER A 67 6.86 2.57 -9.78
CA SER A 67 8.10 2.66 -10.56
C SER A 67 9.17 1.64 -10.18
N HIS A 68 9.07 0.99 -9.01
CA HIS A 68 10.10 0.07 -8.51
C HIS A 68 9.84 -1.38 -8.93
N ASN A 69 8.57 -1.77 -9.01
CA ASN A 69 8.19 -3.16 -9.27
C ASN A 69 7.13 -3.33 -10.36
N LEU A 70 6.72 -2.23 -11.00
CA LEU A 70 5.79 -2.19 -12.12
C LEU A 70 4.39 -2.74 -11.81
N ALA A 71 4.02 -2.84 -10.53
CA ALA A 71 2.64 -3.10 -10.15
C ALA A 71 1.73 -2.01 -10.72
N VAL A 72 0.69 -2.43 -11.42
CA VAL A 72 -0.31 -1.53 -12.00
C VAL A 72 -1.58 -1.63 -11.17
N ARG A 73 -2.13 -0.49 -10.77
CA ARG A 73 -3.42 -0.43 -10.07
C ARG A 73 -4.34 0.59 -10.68
N HIS A 74 -5.65 0.30 -10.60
CA HIS A 74 -6.69 1.22 -11.05
C HIS A 74 -7.12 2.14 -9.90
N ILE A 75 -7.05 3.44 -10.14
CA ILE A 75 -7.60 4.46 -9.24
C ILE A 75 -9.08 4.65 -9.60
N ASN A 76 -9.96 4.16 -8.74
CA ASN A 76 -11.41 4.30 -8.93
C ASN A 76 -11.93 5.66 -8.46
N ASP A 77 -13.19 5.96 -8.76
CA ASP A 77 -13.82 7.24 -8.41
C ASP A 77 -13.84 7.53 -6.90
N ASN A 78 -14.03 6.50 -6.07
CA ASN A 78 -13.99 6.68 -4.62
C ASN A 78 -12.59 7.07 -4.13
N GLU A 79 -11.54 6.58 -4.78
CA GLU A 79 -10.17 6.96 -4.47
C GLU A 79 -9.81 8.35 -5.02
N LEU A 80 -10.30 8.71 -6.22
CA LEU A 80 -10.16 10.07 -6.74
C LEU A 80 -10.78 11.11 -5.80
N GLU A 81 -11.96 10.84 -5.26
CA GLU A 81 -12.61 11.76 -4.32
C GLU A 81 -11.79 11.88 -3.02
N LYS A 82 -11.24 10.76 -2.51
CA LYS A 82 -10.32 10.82 -1.36
C LYS A 82 -9.06 11.63 -1.66
N LEU A 83 -8.48 11.46 -2.84
CA LEU A 83 -7.32 12.25 -3.27
C LEU A 83 -7.69 13.73 -3.37
N ARG A 84 -8.89 14.07 -3.84
CA ARG A 84 -9.39 15.44 -3.84
C ARG A 84 -9.48 16.02 -2.42
N GLU A 85 -10.02 15.25 -1.47
CA GLU A 85 -10.12 15.64 -0.06
C GLU A 85 -8.75 15.91 0.59
N THR A 86 -7.68 15.22 0.19
CA THR A 86 -6.35 15.46 0.78
C THR A 86 -5.86 16.88 0.55
N LYS A 87 -6.19 17.50 -0.60
CA LYS A 87 -5.85 18.91 -0.84
C LYS A 87 -6.69 19.84 0.02
N HIS A 88 -7.98 19.55 0.20
CA HIS A 88 -8.87 20.34 1.06
C HIS A 88 -8.43 20.32 2.52
N ARG A 89 -7.92 19.19 3.00
CA ARG A 89 -7.36 19.05 4.36
C ARG A 89 -5.90 19.48 4.47
N ASN A 90 -5.30 19.90 3.35
CA ASN A 90 -3.93 20.37 3.25
C ASN A 90 -2.89 19.33 3.75
N PHE A 91 -3.13 18.05 3.44
CA PHE A 91 -2.21 16.97 3.80
C PHE A 91 -0.99 16.93 2.89
N LYS A 92 0.14 16.48 3.45
CA LYS A 92 1.32 16.10 2.69
C LYS A 92 1.30 14.62 2.37
N VAL A 93 1.47 14.29 1.10
CA VAL A 93 1.57 12.92 0.59
C VAL A 93 3.04 12.60 0.35
N ILE A 94 3.58 11.67 1.13
CA ILE A 94 4.93 11.10 0.92
C ILE A 94 4.89 9.70 0.30
N SER A 95 3.76 9.02 0.45
CA SER A 95 3.44 7.78 -0.23
C SER A 95 1.90 7.69 -0.38
N PRO A 96 1.38 7.26 -1.53
CA PRO A 96 -0.06 7.23 -1.77
C PRO A 96 -0.75 5.97 -1.21
N TYR A 97 0.02 5.02 -0.69
CA TYR A 97 -0.48 3.69 -0.37
C TYR A 97 -1.05 3.59 1.04
N TYR A 98 -2.24 3.00 1.16
CA TYR A 98 -2.87 2.75 2.44
C TYR A 98 -2.19 1.58 3.15
N VAL A 99 -1.38 1.88 4.16
CA VAL A 99 -0.74 0.87 5.02
C VAL A 99 -0.89 1.32 6.47
N ARG A 100 -1.91 0.79 7.17
CA ARG A 100 -2.10 1.03 8.61
C ARG A 100 -3.04 0.00 9.23
N ASP A 101 -2.90 -0.17 10.53
CA ASP A 101 -3.66 -1.09 11.39
C ASP A 101 -3.63 -2.54 10.87
N ILE A 102 -2.47 -2.98 10.38
CA ILE A 102 -2.22 -4.32 9.81
C ILE A 102 -0.95 -4.95 10.39
N ARG A 103 -0.72 -6.22 10.09
CA ARG A 103 0.62 -6.83 10.01
C ARG A 103 0.87 -7.32 8.60
N PHE A 104 2.09 -7.16 8.09
CA PHE A 104 2.43 -7.62 6.76
C PHE A 104 2.46 -9.13 6.63
N PHE A 105 2.74 -9.88 7.69
CA PHE A 105 2.56 -11.34 7.64
C PHE A 105 1.10 -11.77 7.41
N GLU A 106 0.12 -11.00 7.89
CA GLU A 106 -1.29 -11.23 7.60
C GLU A 106 -1.61 -10.87 6.14
N VAL A 107 -1.08 -9.76 5.65
CA VAL A 107 -1.22 -9.32 4.25
C VAL A 107 -0.64 -10.36 3.29
N TYR A 108 0.56 -10.87 3.58
CA TYR A 108 1.23 -11.89 2.80
C TYR A 108 0.45 -13.21 2.79
N PHE A 109 -0.01 -13.65 3.96
CA PHE A 109 -0.87 -14.83 4.07
C PHE A 109 -2.16 -14.69 3.27
N LEU A 110 -2.83 -13.55 3.36
CA LEU A 110 -4.03 -13.28 2.57
C LEU A 110 -3.73 -13.38 1.07
N LEU A 111 -2.62 -12.81 0.59
CA LEU A 111 -2.23 -12.90 -0.81
C LEU A 111 -2.07 -14.36 -1.27
N GLN A 112 -1.48 -15.22 -0.44
CA GLN A 112 -1.35 -16.66 -0.72
C GLN A 112 -2.73 -17.36 -0.79
N VAL A 113 -3.64 -17.07 0.14
CA VAL A 113 -5.01 -17.59 0.11
C VAL A 113 -5.71 -17.21 -1.20
N LEU A 114 -5.63 -15.93 -1.60
CA LEU A 114 -6.27 -15.43 -2.82
C LEU A 114 -5.66 -16.04 -4.09
N ALA A 115 -4.36 -16.36 -4.07
CA ALA A 115 -3.72 -17.08 -5.17
C ALA A 115 -4.28 -18.51 -5.32
N ILE A 116 -4.46 -19.24 -4.22
CA ILE A 116 -5.09 -20.58 -4.25
C ILE A 116 -6.52 -20.48 -4.81
N PHE A 117 -7.29 -19.48 -4.39
CA PHE A 117 -8.64 -19.26 -4.91
C PHE A 117 -8.63 -18.99 -6.41
N LYS A 118 -7.71 -18.16 -6.90
CA LYS A 118 -7.52 -17.90 -8.33
C LYS A 118 -7.21 -19.18 -9.10
N PHE A 119 -6.23 -19.97 -8.64
CA PHE A 119 -5.83 -21.22 -9.31
C PHE A 119 -6.91 -22.30 -9.28
N LYS A 120 -7.72 -22.35 -8.22
CA LYS A 120 -8.88 -23.25 -8.11
C LYS A 120 -10.15 -22.70 -8.77
N ASN A 121 -10.09 -21.53 -9.40
CA ASN A 121 -11.24 -20.84 -10.00
C ASN A 121 -12.42 -20.68 -9.02
N LYS A 122 -12.13 -20.41 -7.74
CA LYS A 122 -13.12 -20.21 -6.66
C LYS A 122 -13.44 -18.73 -6.50
N LEU A 123 -14.72 -18.39 -6.42
CA LEU A 123 -15.18 -17.02 -6.16
C LEU A 123 -14.64 -16.48 -4.83
N VAL A 124 -14.14 -15.24 -4.87
CA VAL A 124 -13.60 -14.55 -3.70
C VAL A 124 -14.68 -13.69 -3.04
N HIS A 125 -15.30 -14.22 -1.99
CA HIS A 125 -16.19 -13.46 -1.12
C HIS A 125 -15.46 -13.08 0.17
N ARG A 126 -15.07 -11.80 0.29
CA ARG A 126 -14.26 -11.26 1.40
C ARG A 126 -14.72 -11.74 2.79
N LYS A 127 -16.01 -11.58 3.09
CA LYS A 127 -16.58 -11.92 4.42
C LYS A 127 -16.52 -13.43 4.69
N ASN A 128 -16.82 -14.26 3.68
CA ASN A 128 -16.75 -15.70 3.80
C ASN A 128 -15.30 -16.15 4.06
N ILE A 129 -14.33 -15.68 3.26
CA ILE A 129 -12.91 -16.02 3.44
C ILE A 129 -12.41 -15.58 4.83
N GLU A 130 -12.80 -14.40 5.28
CA GLU A 130 -12.49 -13.91 6.62
C GLU A 130 -12.99 -14.87 7.72
N GLU A 131 -14.26 -15.25 7.67
CA GLU A 131 -14.90 -16.08 8.69
C GLU A 131 -14.46 -17.54 8.65
N THR A 132 -14.26 -18.10 7.46
CA THR A 132 -14.02 -19.54 7.29
C THR A 132 -12.54 -19.92 7.16
N ILE A 133 -11.66 -18.98 6.82
CA ILE A 133 -10.23 -19.23 6.60
C ILE A 133 -9.38 -18.32 7.50
N LEU A 134 -9.46 -17.00 7.29
CA LEU A 134 -8.49 -16.08 7.88
C LEU A 134 -8.58 -16.04 9.40
N LYS A 135 -9.80 -16.08 9.97
CA LYS A 135 -9.99 -16.11 11.43
C LYS A 135 -9.41 -17.33 12.13
N LYS A 136 -9.16 -18.43 11.41
CA LYS A 136 -8.52 -19.64 11.98
C LYS A 136 -7.04 -19.46 12.29
N THR A 137 -6.41 -18.42 11.75
CA THR A 137 -5.01 -18.10 11.99
C THR A 137 -4.72 -17.73 13.43
N ASN A 138 -5.70 -17.11 14.12
CA ASN A 138 -5.54 -16.53 15.45
C ASN A 138 -4.33 -15.56 15.54
N SER A 139 -4.12 -14.80 14.46
CA SER A 139 -3.05 -13.82 14.34
C SER A 139 -3.28 -12.56 15.21
N LEU A 140 -2.31 -11.65 15.26
CA LEU A 140 -2.40 -10.47 16.13
C LEU A 140 -3.58 -9.54 15.80
N ASN A 141 -3.86 -9.26 14.53
CA ASN A 141 -5.00 -8.43 14.10
C ASN A 141 -6.09 -9.27 13.44
N ASN A 142 -6.39 -10.44 13.99
CA ASN A 142 -7.33 -11.41 13.41
C ASN A 142 -8.78 -10.90 13.20
N GLY A 143 -9.13 -9.72 13.73
CA GLY A 143 -10.40 -9.05 13.50
C GLY A 143 -10.38 -7.96 12.41
N ASN A 144 -9.22 -7.68 11.81
CA ASN A 144 -9.03 -6.53 10.91
C ASN A 144 -8.61 -6.91 9.48
N TRP A 145 -9.03 -8.09 9.01
CA TRP A 145 -8.71 -8.59 7.68
C TRP A 145 -9.19 -7.68 6.55
N ARG A 146 -10.25 -6.88 6.78
CA ARG A 146 -10.67 -5.84 5.83
C ARG A 146 -9.51 -4.90 5.46
N ASN A 147 -8.69 -4.49 6.43
CA ASN A 147 -7.56 -3.63 6.14
C ASN A 147 -6.48 -4.35 5.33
N ALA A 148 -6.28 -5.66 5.53
CA ALA A 148 -5.37 -6.44 4.70
C ALA A 148 -5.82 -6.49 3.22
N PHE A 149 -7.13 -6.66 2.96
CA PHE A 149 -7.68 -6.56 1.59
C PHE A 149 -7.47 -5.17 0.99
N ILE A 150 -7.76 -4.10 1.76
CA ILE A 150 -7.54 -2.73 1.31
C ILE A 150 -6.06 -2.51 0.98
N THR A 151 -5.15 -2.94 1.85
CA THR A 151 -3.71 -2.86 1.63
C THR A 151 -3.33 -3.55 0.32
N LEU A 152 -3.67 -4.82 0.11
CA LEU A 152 -3.36 -5.53 -1.13
C LEU A 152 -3.90 -4.82 -2.38
N SER A 153 -5.11 -4.26 -2.31
CA SER A 153 -5.71 -3.52 -3.42
C SER A 153 -4.95 -2.22 -3.70
N THR A 154 -4.61 -1.45 -2.65
CA THR A 154 -3.85 -0.19 -2.81
C THR A 154 -2.41 -0.42 -3.25
N LEU A 155 -1.80 -1.57 -2.93
CA LEU A 155 -0.48 -1.95 -3.44
C LEU A 155 -0.54 -2.47 -4.90
N GLY A 156 -1.74 -2.64 -5.47
CA GLY A 156 -1.90 -3.19 -6.84
C GLY A 156 -1.69 -4.70 -6.94
N PHE A 157 -1.73 -5.41 -5.81
CA PHE A 157 -1.50 -6.86 -5.77
C PHE A 157 -2.75 -7.66 -6.05
N ILE A 158 -3.93 -7.08 -5.85
CA ILE A 158 -5.22 -7.67 -6.21
C ILE A 158 -6.06 -6.71 -7.04
N ASP A 159 -6.92 -7.27 -7.88
CA ASP A 159 -7.88 -6.52 -8.69
C ASP A 159 -9.18 -6.20 -7.92
N SER A 160 -10.13 -5.56 -8.59
CA SER A 160 -11.44 -5.22 -8.01
C SER A 160 -12.31 -6.42 -7.68
N GLN A 161 -11.98 -7.60 -8.22
CA GLN A 161 -12.63 -8.87 -7.89
C GLN A 161 -11.90 -9.60 -6.75
N ASN A 162 -10.86 -8.98 -6.17
CA ASN A 162 -10.00 -9.50 -5.12
C ASN A 162 -9.14 -10.70 -5.53
N TYR A 163 -8.88 -10.88 -6.82
CA TYR A 163 -7.90 -11.87 -7.28
C TYR A 163 -6.52 -11.25 -7.42
N PRO A 164 -5.43 -12.02 -7.19
CA PRO A 164 -4.10 -11.50 -7.41
C PRO A 164 -3.90 -11.03 -8.86
N THR A 165 -3.29 -9.86 -9.04
CA THR A 165 -2.82 -9.40 -10.35
C THR A 165 -1.63 -10.24 -10.80
N SER A 166 -1.13 -10.06 -12.03
CA SER A 166 0.09 -10.74 -12.48
C SER A 166 1.27 -10.45 -11.54
N THR A 167 1.42 -9.19 -11.11
CA THR A 167 2.43 -8.79 -10.13
C THR A 167 2.16 -9.41 -8.75
N GLY A 168 0.90 -9.44 -8.30
CA GLY A 168 0.52 -10.12 -7.06
C GLY A 168 0.90 -11.61 -7.07
N LEU A 169 0.67 -12.33 -8.18
CA LEU A 169 1.08 -13.72 -8.35
C LEU A 169 2.60 -13.90 -8.31
N ASN A 170 3.37 -12.98 -8.90
CA ASN A 170 4.82 -13.02 -8.82
C ASN A 170 5.30 -12.91 -7.37
N PHE A 171 4.63 -12.08 -6.55
CA PHE A 171 4.99 -11.87 -5.15
C PHE A 171 4.57 -13.00 -4.21
N VAL A 172 3.61 -13.83 -4.59
CA VAL A 172 3.28 -15.08 -3.87
C VAL A 172 4.46 -16.04 -3.85
N ASN A 173 5.30 -16.02 -4.90
CA ASN A 173 6.45 -16.91 -5.04
C ASN A 173 7.69 -16.45 -4.25
N LEU A 174 7.68 -15.23 -3.70
CA LEU A 174 8.75 -14.76 -2.83
C LEU A 174 8.64 -15.42 -1.46
N SER A 175 9.76 -15.61 -0.77
CA SER A 175 9.72 -15.84 0.67
C SER A 175 9.10 -14.62 1.37
N TYR A 176 8.58 -14.82 2.59
CA TYR A 176 8.00 -13.72 3.37
C TYR A 176 8.97 -12.54 3.56
N SER A 177 10.26 -12.83 3.82
CA SER A 177 11.27 -11.81 4.04
C SER A 177 11.60 -11.03 2.77
N GLU A 178 11.72 -11.70 1.63
CA GLU A 178 11.88 -11.04 0.33
C GLU A 178 10.67 -10.17 -0.02
N PHE A 179 9.46 -10.67 0.24
CA PHE A 179 8.22 -9.91 0.08
C PHE A 179 8.25 -8.63 0.94
N LEU A 180 8.63 -8.74 2.22
CA LEU A 180 8.70 -7.59 3.12
C LEU A 180 9.72 -6.54 2.67
N VAL A 181 10.91 -6.96 2.27
CA VAL A 181 11.93 -6.03 1.78
C VAL A 181 11.47 -5.33 0.51
N MET A 182 10.82 -6.07 -0.41
CA MET A 182 10.20 -5.47 -1.60
C MET A 182 9.14 -4.43 -1.22
N VAL A 183 8.26 -4.76 -0.27
CA VAL A 183 7.22 -3.85 0.21
C VAL A 183 7.84 -2.60 0.86
N PHE A 184 8.86 -2.79 1.70
CA PHE A 184 9.59 -1.70 2.34
C PHE A 184 10.12 -0.73 1.29
N GLU A 185 10.97 -1.21 0.39
CA GLU A 185 11.65 -0.38 -0.61
C GLU A 185 10.66 0.31 -1.57
N SER A 186 9.62 -0.41 -2.01
CA SER A 186 8.76 0.08 -3.09
C SER A 186 7.58 0.95 -2.62
N TYR A 187 7.15 0.82 -1.36
CA TYR A 187 5.88 1.41 -0.91
C TYR A 187 5.97 2.25 0.36
N ILE A 188 6.68 1.77 1.40
CA ILE A 188 6.57 2.32 2.75
C ILE A 188 7.86 2.94 3.32
N LYS A 189 8.99 2.78 2.64
CA LYS A 189 10.28 3.39 3.01
C LYS A 189 10.18 4.88 3.34
N PRO A 190 9.41 5.72 2.60
CA PRO A 190 9.27 7.15 2.93
C PRO A 190 8.76 7.41 4.36
N TYR A 191 7.82 6.59 4.86
CA TYR A 191 7.32 6.75 6.23
C TYR A 191 8.40 6.47 7.27
N TYR A 192 9.20 5.42 7.04
CA TYR A 192 10.28 5.06 7.96
C TYR A 192 11.45 6.03 7.90
N ILE A 193 11.71 6.69 6.77
CA ILE A 193 12.69 7.78 6.71
C ILE A 193 12.33 8.86 7.74
N GLU A 194 11.06 9.28 7.79
CA GLU A 194 10.62 10.32 8.74
C GLU A 194 10.65 9.85 10.19
N ILE A 195 10.31 8.59 10.47
CA ILE A 195 10.39 8.02 11.82
C ILE A 195 11.85 7.89 12.28
N PHE A 196 12.76 7.42 11.41
CA PHE A 196 14.15 7.18 11.77
C PHE A 196 14.97 8.45 11.96
N LYS A 197 14.57 9.57 11.36
CA LYS A 197 15.15 10.90 11.69
C LYS A 197 15.01 11.29 13.16
N LEU A 198 14.08 10.66 13.89
CA LEU A 198 13.83 10.93 15.31
C LEU A 198 14.57 9.97 16.26
N VAL A 199 15.33 9.02 15.71
CA VAL A 199 16.11 8.07 16.51
C VAL A 199 17.42 8.73 16.91
N GLU A 200 17.71 8.75 18.21
CA GLU A 200 18.91 9.34 18.79
C GLU A 200 19.62 8.29 19.66
N ASN A 201 20.92 8.09 19.46
CA ASN A 201 21.71 7.08 20.19
C ASN A 201 21.04 5.70 20.23
N ASP A 202 20.66 5.20 19.04
CA ASP A 202 19.95 3.92 18.84
C ASP A 202 18.63 3.80 19.65
N THR A 203 18.02 4.91 20.04
CA THR A 203 16.78 4.92 20.83
C THR A 203 15.77 5.91 20.26
N LEU A 204 14.52 5.48 20.14
CA LEU A 204 13.38 6.37 19.90
C LEU A 204 12.60 6.52 21.21
N ASN A 205 12.91 7.56 21.99
CA ASN A 205 12.31 7.82 23.30
C ASN A 205 11.30 8.97 23.25
N LEU A 206 10.23 8.79 22.48
CA LEU A 206 9.17 9.79 22.30
C LEU A 206 7.78 9.13 22.39
N LYS A 207 6.81 9.85 22.95
CA LYS A 207 5.40 9.46 22.89
C LYS A 207 4.88 9.59 21.45
N ASN A 208 3.82 8.86 21.12
CA ASN A 208 3.28 8.84 19.75
C ASN A 208 2.83 10.22 19.25
N ASN A 209 2.28 11.05 20.13
CA ASN A 209 1.91 12.43 19.82
C ASN A 209 3.14 13.31 19.54
N GLU A 210 4.21 13.15 20.33
CA GLU A 210 5.47 13.89 20.13
C GLU A 210 6.14 13.50 18.80
N ILE A 211 6.14 12.20 18.46
CA ILE A 211 6.60 11.72 17.15
C ILE A 211 5.81 12.39 16.02
N ALA A 212 4.48 12.41 16.13
CA ALA A 212 3.65 13.01 15.10
C ALA A 212 3.88 14.52 14.96
N GLU A 213 4.02 15.26 16.07
CA GLU A 213 4.33 16.69 16.03
C GLU A 213 5.69 16.99 15.39
N ARG A 214 6.73 16.23 15.76
CA ARG A 214 8.06 16.42 15.16
C ARG A 214 8.04 16.15 13.66
N ILE A 215 7.33 15.11 13.23
CA ILE A 215 7.15 14.83 11.80
C ILE A 215 6.38 15.97 11.13
N ARG A 216 5.25 16.43 11.69
CA ARG A 216 4.49 17.57 11.13
C ARG A 216 5.36 18.82 10.97
N THR A 217 6.24 19.09 11.93
CA THR A 217 7.15 20.23 11.88
C THR A 217 8.04 20.19 10.64
N ASN A 218 8.54 19.00 10.25
CA ASN A 218 9.31 18.80 9.01
C ASN A 218 8.50 19.08 7.73
N PHE A 219 7.17 19.12 7.84
CA PHE A 219 6.23 19.35 6.74
C PHE A 219 5.46 20.66 6.89
N ASN A 220 6.07 21.69 7.50
CA ASN A 220 5.46 23.00 7.73
C ASN A 220 4.14 22.91 8.51
N ASN A 221 4.10 22.06 9.54
CA ASN A 221 2.96 21.79 10.41
C ASN A 221 1.74 21.14 9.73
N HIS A 222 1.90 20.63 8.51
CA HIS A 222 0.84 19.88 7.82
C HIS A 222 0.81 18.42 8.27
N GLU A 223 -0.38 17.84 8.36
CA GLU A 223 -0.50 16.39 8.57
C GLU A 223 0.05 15.62 7.36
N VAL A 224 0.66 14.47 7.63
CA VAL A 224 1.19 13.55 6.63
C VAL A 224 0.20 12.41 6.48
N LEU A 225 -0.32 12.24 5.27
CA LEU A 225 -1.31 11.23 4.93
C LEU A 225 -0.85 9.85 5.40
N PHE A 226 -1.73 9.13 6.08
CA PHE A 226 -1.54 7.79 6.65
C PHE A 226 -0.48 7.65 7.75
N LEU A 227 0.18 8.75 8.16
CA LEU A 227 1.23 8.73 9.19
C LEU A 227 0.84 9.51 10.45
N THR A 228 0.56 10.81 10.32
CA THR A 228 0.34 11.69 11.48
C THR A 228 -1.13 12.06 11.72
N GLU A 229 -2.02 11.70 10.80
CA GLU A 229 -3.47 11.89 10.88
C GLU A 229 -4.12 11.26 12.14
N SER A 230 -5.38 11.64 12.40
CA SER A 230 -6.24 11.03 13.42
C SER A 230 -5.66 11.09 14.83
N ASN A 231 -5.20 12.28 15.25
CA ASN A 231 -4.61 12.52 16.56
C ASN A 231 -3.46 11.55 16.87
N SER A 232 -2.57 11.33 15.89
CA SER A 232 -1.36 10.49 16.03
C SER A 232 -1.64 8.99 16.25
N ARG A 233 -2.88 8.52 16.01
CA ARG A 233 -3.26 7.12 16.17
C ARG A 233 -2.39 6.18 15.33
N TYR A 234 -2.07 6.60 14.11
CA TYR A 234 -1.39 5.76 13.13
C TYR A 234 0.10 5.57 13.42
N ILE A 235 0.73 6.47 14.18
CA ILE A 235 2.10 6.27 14.66
C ILE A 235 2.24 4.93 15.41
N SER A 236 1.26 4.57 16.22
CA SER A 236 1.29 3.30 16.95
C SER A 236 1.23 2.09 16.01
N SER A 237 0.47 2.19 14.91
CA SER A 237 0.45 1.15 13.87
C SER A 237 1.81 1.00 13.21
N TRP A 238 2.42 2.11 12.78
CA TRP A 238 3.73 2.07 12.12
C TRP A 238 4.83 1.50 13.02
N LEU A 239 4.85 1.89 14.30
CA LEU A 239 5.81 1.33 15.26
C LEU A 239 5.59 -0.16 15.53
N ASN A 240 4.33 -0.59 15.55
CA ASN A 240 4.01 -2.01 15.70
C ASN A 240 4.41 -2.83 14.46
N ILE A 241 4.25 -2.29 13.24
CA ILE A 241 4.77 -2.92 12.02
C ILE A 241 6.29 -2.99 12.08
N ALA A 242 6.95 -1.89 12.46
CA ALA A 242 8.40 -1.83 12.61
C ALA A 242 8.93 -2.91 13.57
N LYS A 243 8.23 -3.14 14.68
CA LYS A 243 8.58 -4.17 15.66
C LYS A 243 8.23 -5.58 15.20
N ASP A 244 6.96 -5.84 14.90
CA ASP A 244 6.46 -7.21 14.78
C ASP A 244 6.79 -7.79 13.40
N ASP A 245 6.72 -6.99 12.33
CA ASP A 245 6.97 -7.45 10.96
C ASP A 245 8.45 -7.38 10.62
N PHE A 246 9.09 -6.21 10.83
CA PHE A 246 10.47 -5.94 10.42
C PHE A 246 11.52 -6.14 11.50
N ALA A 247 11.13 -6.21 12.78
CA ALA A 247 12.05 -6.24 13.93
C ALA A 247 13.10 -5.10 13.92
N PHE A 248 12.71 -3.90 13.50
CA PHE A 248 13.54 -2.70 13.57
C PHE A 248 13.74 -2.21 15.00
N PHE A 249 12.68 -2.25 15.80
CA PHE A 249 12.69 -1.80 17.19
C PHE A 249 12.22 -2.90 18.12
N ASP A 250 12.76 -2.91 19.34
CA ASP A 250 12.16 -3.63 20.45
C ASP A 250 11.62 -2.65 21.51
N PHE A 251 10.44 -2.96 22.04
CA PHE A 251 9.79 -2.15 23.07
C PHE A 251 8.61 -2.87 23.73
N THR A 252 8.34 -2.54 24.98
CA THR A 252 7.09 -2.92 25.64
C THR A 252 5.96 -1.97 25.26
N LYS A 253 4.75 -2.51 25.05
CA LYS A 253 3.58 -1.68 24.73
C LYS A 253 3.38 -0.60 25.79
N ARG A 254 2.99 0.61 25.34
CA ARG A 254 2.72 1.81 26.16
C ARG A 254 3.96 2.51 26.73
N LEU A 255 5.16 1.95 26.60
CA LEU A 255 6.40 2.66 26.94
C LEU A 255 6.84 3.53 25.76
N ALA A 256 7.38 4.71 26.08
CA ALA A 256 7.92 5.64 25.08
C ALA A 256 9.31 5.23 24.60
N GLN A 257 10.07 4.49 25.41
CA GLN A 257 11.41 4.05 25.04
C GLN A 257 11.33 2.85 24.09
N ARG A 258 11.98 2.98 22.93
CA ARG A 258 12.07 1.93 21.92
C ARG A 258 13.51 1.80 21.48
N GLN A 259 14.09 0.63 21.67
CA GLN A 259 15.48 0.35 21.33
C GLN A 259 15.55 -0.01 19.86
N LEU A 260 16.46 0.62 19.11
CA LEU A 260 16.78 0.22 17.75
C LEU A 260 17.56 -1.09 17.80
N VAL A 261 17.04 -2.09 17.08
CA VAL A 261 17.64 -3.43 16.92
C VAL A 261 18.26 -3.57 15.54
N PHE A 262 17.66 -2.95 14.52
CA PHE A 262 18.12 -3.03 13.14
C PHE A 262 17.81 -1.75 12.38
N ASN A 263 18.82 -1.21 11.68
CA ASN A 263 18.68 -0.05 10.83
C ASN A 263 18.63 -0.44 9.34
N PRO A 264 17.46 -0.35 8.67
CA PRO A 264 17.35 -0.71 7.26
C PRO A 264 18.03 0.30 6.32
N PHE A 265 18.41 1.49 6.79
CA PHE A 265 19.02 2.53 5.97
C PHE A 265 20.54 2.43 5.88
N THR A 266 21.17 1.64 6.76
CA THR A 266 22.62 1.39 6.75
C THR A 266 22.97 -0.07 6.44
N SER A 267 21.97 -0.95 6.39
CA SER A 267 22.16 -2.36 6.03
C SER A 267 21.99 -2.59 4.53
N ASN A 268 22.71 -3.56 3.98
CA ASN A 268 22.43 -4.06 2.64
C ASN A 268 21.18 -4.97 2.62
N LYS A 269 20.69 -5.25 1.41
CA LYS A 269 19.47 -6.05 1.16
C LYS A 269 19.55 -7.46 1.74
N GLU A 270 20.69 -8.14 1.57
CA GLU A 270 20.87 -9.53 2.02
C GLU A 270 20.78 -9.64 3.56
N ASN A 271 21.46 -8.74 4.27
CA ASN A 271 21.39 -8.66 5.71
C ASN A 271 19.99 -8.31 6.20
N PHE A 272 19.25 -7.47 5.47
CA PHE A 272 17.87 -7.13 5.80
C PHE A 272 16.93 -8.33 5.66
N ILE A 273 17.06 -9.13 4.59
CA ILE A 273 16.31 -10.38 4.43
C ILE A 273 16.61 -11.34 5.59
N LYS A 274 17.90 -11.62 5.87
CA LYS A 274 18.32 -12.51 6.96
C LYS A 274 17.81 -12.05 8.33
N HIS A 275 17.80 -10.73 8.56
CA HIS A 275 17.27 -10.16 9.79
C HIS A 275 15.78 -10.46 9.97
N ILE A 276 14.97 -10.20 8.95
CA ILE A 276 13.52 -10.49 8.99
C ILE A 276 13.28 -11.99 9.18
N GLU A 277 13.99 -12.85 8.46
CA GLU A 277 13.86 -14.31 8.58
C GLU A 277 14.07 -14.79 10.01
N LYS A 278 15.03 -14.19 10.72
CA LYS A 278 15.38 -14.59 12.08
C LYS A 278 14.47 -13.97 13.13
N HIS A 279 14.09 -12.70 12.97
CA HIS A 279 13.53 -11.90 14.06
C HIS A 279 12.05 -11.52 13.89
N SER A 280 11.47 -11.71 12.70
CA SER A 280 10.06 -11.38 12.47
C SER A 280 9.11 -12.25 13.29
N LEU A 281 8.02 -11.66 13.78
CA LEU A 281 6.96 -12.37 14.48
C LEU A 281 6.20 -13.34 13.57
N TYR A 282 6.36 -13.23 12.24
CA TYR A 282 5.86 -14.21 11.28
C TYR A 282 6.24 -15.65 11.66
N ASN A 283 7.45 -15.85 12.22
CA ASN A 283 7.92 -17.17 12.64
C ASN A 283 7.01 -17.87 13.65
N LYS A 284 6.25 -17.11 14.44
CA LYS A 284 5.25 -17.66 15.37
C LYS A 284 4.02 -18.24 14.65
N TYR A 285 3.71 -17.72 13.46
CA TYR A 285 2.47 -18.02 12.73
C TYR A 285 2.68 -18.89 11.50
N LYS A 286 3.91 -18.99 10.98
CA LYS A 286 4.22 -19.64 9.70
C LYS A 286 3.69 -21.08 9.58
N GLU A 287 3.82 -21.91 10.62
CA GLU A 287 3.34 -23.30 10.59
C GLU A 287 1.82 -23.36 10.55
N ARG A 288 1.15 -22.56 11.40
CA ARG A 288 -0.31 -22.43 11.40
C ARG A 288 -0.84 -21.97 10.05
N TYR A 289 -0.14 -21.05 9.40
CA TYR A 289 -0.50 -20.56 8.08
C TYR A 289 -0.37 -21.66 7.02
N ARG A 290 0.74 -22.40 7.06
CA ARG A 290 0.97 -23.55 6.17
C ARG A 290 -0.12 -24.62 6.32
N GLU A 291 -0.48 -24.97 7.56
CA GLU A 291 -1.60 -25.90 7.84
C GLU A 291 -2.90 -25.43 7.20
N ILE A 292 -3.25 -24.15 7.36
CA ILE A 292 -4.49 -23.59 6.80
C ILE A 292 -4.44 -23.60 5.27
N LEU A 293 -3.33 -23.17 4.66
CA LEU A 293 -3.18 -23.14 3.20
C LEU A 293 -3.32 -24.54 2.58
N ASN A 294 -2.74 -25.56 3.23
CA ASN A 294 -2.87 -26.95 2.78
C ASN A 294 -4.32 -27.47 2.83
N GLY A 295 -5.19 -26.86 3.65
CA GLY A 295 -6.59 -27.23 3.80
C GLY A 295 -7.57 -26.52 2.85
N ILE A 296 -7.12 -25.57 2.02
CA ILE A 296 -7.96 -24.81 1.06
C ILE A 296 -8.02 -25.56 -0.28
#